data_AF-A0A067FU31-F1
#
_entry.id   AF-A0A067FU31-F1
#
_cell.length_a   1.000
_cell.length_b   1.000
_cell.length_c   1.000
_cell.angle_alpha   90.00
_cell.angle_beta   90.00
_cell.angle_gamma   90.00
#
_symmetry.space_group_name_H-M   'P 1'
#
loop_
_entity.id
_entity.type
_entity.pdbx_description
1 polymer ?
#
loop_
_entity_poly.entity_id
_entity_poly.type
_entity_poly.pdbx_seq_one_letter_code
_entity_poly.pdbx_strand_id
1 'polypeptide(L)'
;VYIVYMGSLPEGEYLPSSHHQSILEEVVEGSSAENILVRSYKRSFNGFAAKLTDHEIQKLAGMKGVVSVFPSRTLQLHTTRSWDFMGFNESITQRRTVESDLIVGVIDTGIWPQSESFSDEGFGPAPKKWKGACDGGKNFTCNNKIIGARYYSFRDDGNGSAIDEEGHGSNTASTAAGNKVKDASFLGIGQGMARGGVPSARISAYR
;
A
#
# COMPACT_ATOMS: atom_id res chain seq x y z
N VAL A 1 -10.82 5.27 -16.19
CA VAL A 1 -9.35 5.06 -16.22
C VAL A 1 -9.10 3.59 -16.45
N TYR A 2 -8.23 3.27 -17.39
CA TYR A 2 -7.88 1.91 -17.79
C TYR A 2 -6.39 1.69 -17.54
N ILE A 3 -6.02 0.44 -17.25
CA ILE A 3 -4.65 -0.02 -17.06
C ILE A 3 -4.26 -0.78 -18.33
N VAL A 4 -3.16 -0.35 -18.94
CA VAL A 4 -2.49 -1.00 -20.07
C VAL A 4 -1.29 -1.75 -19.50
N TYR A 5 -1.38 -3.07 -19.48
CA TYR A 5 -0.31 -3.95 -19.02
C TYR A 5 0.53 -4.43 -20.20
N MET A 6 1.85 -4.29 -20.10
CA MET A 6 2.81 -4.56 -21.17
C MET A 6 3.86 -5.62 -20.79
N GLY A 7 3.57 -6.45 -19.78
CA GLY A 7 4.44 -7.55 -19.35
C GLY A 7 5.58 -7.12 -18.43
N SER A 8 6.70 -7.84 -18.52
CA SER A 8 7.96 -7.49 -17.86
C SER A 8 8.63 -6.29 -18.54
N LEU A 9 9.54 -5.63 -17.83
CA LEU A 9 10.41 -4.64 -18.46
C LEU A 9 11.35 -5.36 -19.46
N PRO A 10 11.55 -4.82 -20.68
CA PRO A 10 12.60 -5.27 -21.59
C PRO A 10 13.99 -5.20 -20.96
N GLU A 11 14.88 -6.11 -21.37
CA GLU A 11 16.30 -6.06 -21.03
C GLU A 11 17.04 -5.03 -21.92
N GLY A 12 18.06 -4.38 -21.37
CA GLY A 12 18.89 -3.39 -22.07
C GLY A 12 18.46 -1.94 -21.85
N GLU A 13 18.83 -1.05 -22.78
CA GLU A 13 18.45 0.37 -22.73
C GLU A 13 16.97 0.55 -23.05
N TYR A 14 16.15 0.63 -22.01
CA TYR A 14 14.72 0.86 -22.11
C TYR A 14 14.29 2.05 -21.24
N LEU A 15 13.50 2.96 -21.83
CA LEU A 15 12.94 4.14 -21.15
C LEU A 15 11.41 4.02 -21.08
N PRO A 16 10.85 3.39 -20.02
CA PRO A 16 9.42 3.09 -19.94
C PRO A 16 8.53 4.32 -20.16
N SER A 17 8.89 5.47 -19.58
CA SER A 17 8.11 6.70 -19.75
C SER A 17 7.97 7.15 -21.21
N SER A 18 9.06 7.11 -21.98
CA SER A 18 9.04 7.52 -23.39
C SER A 18 8.26 6.53 -24.25
N HIS A 19 8.42 5.23 -24.00
CA HIS A 19 7.67 4.20 -24.74
C HIS A 19 6.16 4.23 -24.42
N HIS A 20 5.78 4.41 -23.15
CA HIS A 20 4.38 4.57 -22.76
C HIS A 20 3.76 5.83 -23.38
N GLN A 21 4.51 6.92 -23.46
CA GLN A 21 4.06 8.15 -24.11
C GLN A 21 3.88 7.94 -25.63
N SER A 22 4.87 7.36 -26.33
CA SER A 22 4.78 7.06 -27.76
C SER A 22 3.56 6.18 -28.11
N ILE A 23 3.38 5.06 -27.40
CA ILE A 23 2.23 4.16 -27.62
C ILE A 23 0.90 4.87 -27.37
N LEU A 24 0.86 5.79 -26.40
CA LEU A 24 -0.35 6.55 -26.11
C LEU A 24 -0.62 7.58 -27.20
N GLU A 25 0.38 8.34 -27.63
CA GLU A 25 0.32 9.32 -28.73
C GLU A 25 -0.11 8.69 -30.07
N GLU A 26 0.24 7.43 -30.33
CA GLU A 26 -0.20 6.68 -31.51
C GLU A 26 -1.72 6.38 -31.54
N VAL A 27 -2.41 6.38 -30.38
CA VAL A 27 -3.85 6.05 -30.31
C VAL A 27 -4.76 7.24 -30.02
N VAL A 28 -4.29 8.29 -29.34
CA VAL A 28 -5.13 9.48 -29.04
C VAL A 28 -5.30 10.35 -30.27
N GLU A 29 -6.54 10.53 -30.71
CA GLU A 29 -6.87 11.46 -31.79
C GLU A 29 -7.17 12.85 -31.20
N GLY A 30 -6.22 13.78 -31.31
CA GLY A 30 -6.43 15.21 -31.01
C GLY A 30 -6.31 15.63 -29.54
N SER A 31 -5.94 14.75 -28.62
CA SER A 31 -5.61 15.09 -27.22
C SER A 31 -4.15 14.75 -26.90
N SER A 32 -3.45 15.63 -26.18
CA SER A 32 -2.08 15.31 -25.71
C SER A 32 -2.09 14.10 -24.78
N ALA A 33 -1.19 13.15 -25.02
CA ALA A 33 -0.99 11.98 -24.16
C ALA A 33 -0.70 12.36 -22.70
N GLU A 34 -0.01 13.49 -22.47
CA GLU A 34 0.29 14.01 -21.13
C GLU A 34 -0.99 14.33 -20.32
N ASN A 35 -2.07 14.76 -20.97
CA ASN A 35 -3.33 15.13 -20.31
C ASN A 35 -4.18 13.91 -19.92
N ILE A 36 -3.96 12.76 -20.57
CA ILE A 36 -4.73 11.53 -20.33
C ILE A 36 -3.93 10.45 -19.58
N LEU A 37 -2.59 10.51 -19.60
CA LEU A 37 -1.71 9.62 -18.82
C LEU A 37 -1.86 9.91 -17.32
N VAL A 38 -2.41 8.95 -16.58
CA VAL A 38 -2.59 9.05 -15.12
C VAL A 38 -1.34 8.55 -14.38
N ARG A 39 -0.71 7.47 -14.87
CA ARG A 39 0.50 6.91 -14.23
C ARG A 39 1.33 6.07 -15.20
N SER A 40 2.64 6.22 -15.16
CA SER A 40 3.60 5.32 -15.82
C SER A 40 4.21 4.35 -14.78
N TYR A 41 4.07 3.05 -14.98
CA TYR A 41 4.63 2.00 -14.12
C TYR A 41 5.96 1.51 -14.71
N LYS A 42 7.07 1.81 -14.03
CA LYS A 42 8.43 1.74 -14.60
C LYS A 42 9.45 0.95 -13.78
N ARG A 43 8.99 0.06 -12.88
CA ARG A 43 9.87 -0.68 -11.94
C ARG A 43 9.53 -2.17 -11.86
N SER A 44 8.37 -2.53 -11.32
CA SER A 44 8.02 -3.93 -11.06
C SER A 44 7.41 -4.64 -12.28
N PHE A 45 6.84 -3.87 -13.20
CA PHE A 45 6.28 -4.31 -14.47
C PHE A 45 6.30 -3.14 -15.47
N ASN A 46 6.02 -3.45 -16.73
CA ASN A 46 5.89 -2.51 -17.83
C ASN A 46 4.41 -2.18 -18.07
N GLY A 47 4.06 -0.91 -18.25
CA GLY A 47 2.68 -0.49 -18.49
C GLY A 47 2.31 0.85 -17.86
N PHE A 48 1.08 1.29 -18.09
CA PHE A 48 0.59 2.60 -17.66
C PHE A 48 -0.91 2.59 -17.36
N ALA A 49 -1.39 3.62 -16.66
CA ALA A 49 -2.81 3.91 -16.48
C ALA A 49 -3.16 5.20 -17.21
N ALA A 50 -4.25 5.21 -17.97
CA ALA A 50 -4.71 6.36 -18.75
C ALA A 50 -6.23 6.53 -18.73
N LYS A 51 -6.71 7.73 -19.05
CA LYS A 51 -8.11 7.99 -19.41
C LYS A 51 -8.26 7.65 -20.89
N LEU A 52 -8.99 6.57 -21.18
CA LEU A 52 -9.16 6.04 -22.54
C LEU A 52 -10.65 5.86 -22.84
N THR A 53 -11.00 6.07 -24.10
CA THR A 53 -12.28 5.73 -24.74
C THR A 53 -12.28 4.28 -25.20
N ASP A 54 -13.47 3.73 -25.46
CA ASP A 54 -13.62 2.34 -25.92
C ASP A 54 -12.91 2.08 -27.27
N HIS A 55 -12.82 3.10 -28.14
CA HIS A 55 -12.08 3.04 -29.40
C HIS A 55 -10.56 2.96 -29.20
N GLU A 56 -9.99 3.80 -28.32
CA GLU A 56 -8.55 3.79 -27.99
C GLU A 56 -8.15 2.47 -27.32
N ILE A 57 -9.03 1.90 -26.47
CA ILE A 57 -8.83 0.60 -25.84
C ILE A 57 -8.73 -0.52 -26.88
N GLN A 58 -9.61 -0.53 -27.89
CA GLN A 58 -9.57 -1.51 -28.96
C GLN A 58 -8.27 -1.40 -29.79
N LYS A 59 -7.81 -0.19 -30.10
CA LYS A 59 -6.50 0.02 -30.75
C LYS A 59 -5.37 -0.53 -29.89
N LEU A 60 -5.28 -0.11 -28.62
CA LEU A 60 -4.22 -0.52 -27.69
C LEU A 60 -4.17 -2.03 -27.48
N ALA A 61 -5.32 -2.70 -27.38
CA ALA A 61 -5.39 -4.15 -27.22
C ALA A 61 -4.81 -4.93 -28.43
N GLY A 62 -4.72 -4.31 -29.62
CA GLY A 62 -4.08 -4.88 -30.80
C GLY A 62 -2.59 -4.51 -30.97
N MET A 63 -2.04 -3.62 -30.15
CA MET A 63 -0.66 -3.14 -30.30
C MET A 63 0.37 -4.17 -29.81
N LYS A 64 1.43 -4.36 -30.60
CA LYS A 64 2.54 -5.24 -30.23
C LYS A 64 3.20 -4.76 -28.94
N GLY A 65 3.26 -5.63 -27.94
CA GLY A 65 3.83 -5.32 -26.62
C GLY A 65 2.78 -4.91 -25.57
N VAL A 66 1.53 -4.68 -25.95
CA VAL A 66 0.41 -4.67 -25.00
C VAL A 66 -0.05 -6.11 -24.77
N VAL A 67 -0.15 -6.51 -23.51
CA VAL A 67 -0.58 -7.84 -23.08
C VAL A 67 -2.06 -7.85 -22.72
N SER A 68 -2.53 -6.80 -22.04
CA SER A 68 -3.95 -6.63 -21.73
C SER A 68 -4.30 -5.18 -21.42
N VAL A 69 -5.54 -4.79 -21.72
CA VAL A 69 -6.13 -3.50 -21.30
C VAL A 69 -7.38 -3.80 -20.48
N PHE A 70 -7.48 -3.25 -19.27
CA PHE A 70 -8.61 -3.51 -18.36
C PHE A 70 -8.97 -2.29 -17.51
N PRO A 71 -10.25 -2.13 -17.10
CA PRO A 71 -10.66 -0.99 -16.30
C PRO A 71 -10.00 -1.02 -14.92
N SER A 72 -9.54 0.14 -14.45
CA SER A 72 -9.15 0.30 -13.05
C SER A 72 -10.39 0.20 -12.15
N ARG A 73 -10.27 -0.50 -11.01
CA ARG A 73 -11.37 -0.79 -10.09
C ARG A 73 -10.97 -0.49 -8.66
N THR A 74 -11.89 0.11 -7.90
CA THR A 74 -11.80 0.15 -6.43
C THR A 74 -12.15 -1.22 -5.87
N LEU A 75 -11.35 -1.73 -4.93
CA LEU A 75 -11.62 -2.99 -4.23
C LEU A 75 -12.49 -2.73 -2.99
N GLN A 76 -13.18 -3.77 -2.53
CA GLN A 76 -13.98 -3.73 -1.30
C GLN A 76 -13.15 -4.19 -0.11
N LEU A 77 -13.42 -3.59 1.05
CA LEU A 77 -12.72 -3.87 2.30
C LEU A 77 -13.26 -5.17 2.93
N HIS A 78 -12.35 -6.02 3.44
CA HIS A 78 -12.66 -7.33 4.01
C HIS A 78 -11.73 -7.65 5.19
N THR A 79 -12.30 -7.85 6.39
CA THR A 79 -11.57 -8.21 7.62
C THR A 79 -12.33 -9.26 8.44
N THR A 80 -11.61 -10.19 9.08
CA THR A 80 -12.15 -11.23 9.98
C THR A 80 -11.22 -11.54 11.17
N ARG A 81 -11.75 -12.24 12.18
CA ARG A 81 -11.29 -12.31 13.59
C ARG A 81 -11.10 -13.78 14.03
N SER A 82 -10.12 -14.22 14.84
CA SER A 82 -8.88 -13.60 15.40
C SER A 82 -7.87 -14.70 15.78
N TRP A 83 -6.67 -14.33 16.24
CA TRP A 83 -5.54 -15.26 16.46
C TRP A 83 -5.80 -16.41 17.46
N ASP A 84 -6.51 -16.17 18.57
CA ASP A 84 -6.82 -17.24 19.55
C ASP A 84 -7.75 -18.32 18.99
N PHE A 85 -8.66 -17.95 18.08
CA PHE A 85 -9.51 -18.92 17.36
C PHE A 85 -8.68 -19.86 16.48
N MET A 86 -7.52 -19.42 16.00
CA MET A 86 -6.57 -20.24 15.23
C MET A 86 -5.58 -21.00 16.13
N GLY A 87 -5.80 -21.03 17.45
CA GLY A 87 -4.91 -21.70 18.42
C GLY A 87 -3.58 -20.98 18.65
N PHE A 88 -3.40 -19.77 18.12
CA PHE A 88 -2.13 -19.04 18.20
C PHE A 88 -2.01 -18.25 19.51
N ASN A 89 -1.87 -18.98 20.62
CA ASN A 89 -1.87 -18.43 21.98
C ASN A 89 -0.56 -17.68 22.34
N GLU A 90 -0.51 -17.06 23.52
CA GLU A 90 0.65 -16.26 23.95
C GLU A 90 1.92 -17.06 24.26
N SER A 91 1.84 -18.39 24.42
CA SER A 91 2.97 -19.25 24.80
C SER A 91 3.89 -19.64 23.63
N ILE A 92 3.50 -19.32 22.40
CA ILE A 92 4.29 -19.62 21.20
C ILE A 92 5.59 -18.80 21.20
N THR A 93 6.72 -19.49 21.01
CA THR A 93 8.07 -18.92 21.09
C THR A 93 8.35 -17.91 19.96
N GLN A 94 8.06 -16.64 20.24
CA GLN A 94 8.37 -15.51 19.36
C GLN A 94 9.88 -15.27 19.30
N ARG A 95 10.45 -15.23 18.09
CA ARG A 95 11.86 -14.89 17.88
C ARG A 95 11.97 -13.37 17.72
N ARG A 96 11.75 -12.64 18.82
CA ARG A 96 11.66 -11.16 18.84
C ARG A 96 12.78 -10.44 18.10
N THR A 97 14.01 -10.95 18.13
CA THR A 97 15.17 -10.39 17.40
C THR A 97 15.05 -10.52 15.89
N VAL A 98 14.42 -11.58 15.38
CA VAL A 98 14.13 -11.78 13.95
C VAL A 98 12.88 -10.99 13.56
N GLU A 99 11.83 -11.05 14.39
CA GLU A 99 10.57 -10.35 14.16
C GLU A 99 10.75 -8.83 14.13
N SER A 100 11.63 -8.25 14.96
CA SER A 100 11.91 -6.80 14.97
C SER A 100 12.65 -6.27 13.73
N ASP A 101 13.15 -7.18 12.88
CA ASP A 101 13.71 -6.89 11.57
C ASP A 101 12.70 -7.15 10.43
N LEU A 102 11.50 -7.67 10.71
CA LEU A 102 10.42 -7.80 9.72
C LEU A 102 9.69 -6.47 9.52
N ILE A 103 9.25 -6.21 8.28
CA ILE A 103 8.53 -5.01 7.89
C ILE A 103 7.27 -5.44 7.15
N VAL A 104 6.10 -5.20 7.74
CA VAL A 104 4.79 -5.48 7.16
C VAL A 104 4.33 -4.26 6.38
N GLY A 105 4.20 -4.40 5.05
CA GLY A 105 3.56 -3.40 4.21
C GLY A 105 2.05 -3.57 4.25
N VAL A 106 1.31 -2.51 4.58
CA VAL A 106 -0.16 -2.50 4.63
C VAL A 106 -0.65 -1.52 3.56
N ILE A 107 -1.45 -2.03 2.60
CA ILE A 107 -2.09 -1.24 1.54
C ILE A 107 -3.59 -1.24 1.86
N ASP A 108 -4.10 -0.14 2.42
CA ASP A 108 -5.43 -0.06 3.04
C ASP A 108 -5.84 1.42 3.23
N THR A 109 -6.88 1.75 4.00
CA THR A 109 -7.40 3.13 4.16
C THR A 109 -6.45 4.14 4.83
N GLY A 110 -5.28 3.69 5.32
CA GLY A 110 -4.27 4.48 6.02
C GLY A 110 -3.78 3.77 7.28
N ILE A 111 -3.26 4.54 8.24
CA ILE A 111 -3.08 4.09 9.62
C ILE A 111 -3.29 5.25 10.61
N TRP A 112 -3.81 4.97 11.81
CA TRP A 112 -3.93 5.95 12.91
C TRP A 112 -2.74 5.83 13.89
N PRO A 113 -1.64 6.59 13.71
CA PRO A 113 -0.37 6.32 14.38
C PRO A 113 -0.39 6.55 15.90
N GLN A 114 -1.39 7.27 16.44
CA GLN A 114 -1.56 7.50 17.88
C GLN A 114 -2.23 6.32 18.62
N SER A 115 -2.60 5.23 17.95
CA SER A 115 -3.12 4.04 18.63
C SER A 115 -2.03 3.35 19.46
N GLU A 116 -2.38 2.86 20.65
CA GLU A 116 -1.48 2.08 21.52
C GLU A 116 -0.92 0.83 20.81
N SER A 117 -1.69 0.25 19.87
CA SER A 117 -1.24 -0.84 18.99
C SER A 117 0.00 -0.49 18.17
N PHE A 118 0.31 0.80 18.00
CA PHE A 118 1.41 1.32 17.20
C PHE A 118 2.41 2.17 18.00
N SER A 119 2.39 2.10 19.33
CA SER A 119 3.47 2.60 20.18
C SER A 119 4.82 2.01 19.75
N ASP A 120 5.91 2.77 19.88
CA ASP A 120 7.26 2.28 19.61
C ASP A 120 8.10 2.05 20.88
N GLU A 121 7.44 1.98 22.04
CA GLU A 121 8.07 1.57 23.29
C GLU A 121 8.76 0.19 23.13
N GLY A 122 10.05 0.14 23.48
CA GLY A 122 10.89 -1.05 23.33
C GLY A 122 11.39 -1.35 21.91
N PHE A 123 11.08 -0.51 20.92
CA PHE A 123 11.63 -0.64 19.57
C PHE A 123 12.95 0.16 19.43
N GLY A 124 14.00 -0.51 18.94
CA GLY A 124 15.20 0.16 18.45
C GLY A 124 14.98 0.87 17.11
N PRO A 125 15.99 1.52 16.52
CA PRO A 125 15.87 2.17 15.21
C PRO A 125 15.36 1.22 14.11
N ALA A 126 14.81 1.78 13.03
CA ALA A 126 14.35 1.02 11.88
C ALA A 126 15.46 0.12 11.29
N PRO A 127 15.12 -1.06 10.74
CA PRO A 127 16.06 -1.96 10.08
C PRO A 127 16.96 -1.28 9.05
N LYS A 128 18.26 -1.58 9.04
CA LYS A 128 19.22 -1.01 8.05
C LYS A 128 18.88 -1.32 6.59
N LYS A 129 18.08 -2.37 6.34
CA LYS A 129 17.56 -2.74 5.02
C LYS A 129 16.37 -1.89 4.56
N TRP A 130 15.76 -1.11 5.46
CA TRP A 130 14.64 -0.24 5.15
C TRP A 130 15.09 0.92 4.26
N LYS A 131 14.38 1.12 3.15
CA LYS A 131 14.65 2.19 2.15
C LYS A 131 13.38 2.96 1.77
N GLY A 132 12.29 2.75 2.50
CA GLY A 132 11.10 3.60 2.39
C GLY A 132 11.31 4.93 3.10
N ALA A 133 10.26 5.73 3.16
CA ALA A 133 10.28 7.04 3.80
C ALA A 133 9.04 7.21 4.69
N CYS A 134 9.13 8.14 5.63
CA CYS A 134 7.93 8.75 6.20
C CYS A 134 7.51 9.90 5.30
N ASP A 135 6.55 9.66 4.42
CA ASP A 135 6.01 10.59 3.45
C ASP A 135 4.47 10.53 3.56
N GLY A 136 4.00 10.57 4.81
CA GLY A 136 2.60 10.40 5.19
C GLY A 136 1.75 11.66 5.02
N GLY A 137 2.28 12.72 4.42
CA GLY A 137 1.55 13.97 4.21
C GLY A 137 1.28 14.75 5.49
N LYS A 138 0.16 15.49 5.48
CA LYS A 138 -0.16 16.47 6.52
C LYS A 138 -0.42 15.80 7.88
N ASN A 139 0.18 16.38 8.93
CA ASN A 139 0.08 15.95 10.33
C ASN A 139 0.45 14.47 10.60
N PHE A 140 1.21 13.83 9.71
CA PHE A 140 1.65 12.45 9.89
C PHE A 140 3.12 12.37 10.30
N THR A 141 3.40 11.67 11.40
CA THR A 141 4.76 11.41 11.89
C THR A 141 4.95 9.92 12.14
N CYS A 142 6.02 9.36 11.58
CA CYS A 142 6.44 7.97 11.81
C CYS A 142 7.25 7.85 13.10
N ASN A 143 7.24 6.66 13.69
CA ASN A 143 8.01 6.31 14.88
C ASN A 143 8.81 5.02 14.62
N ASN A 144 9.40 4.38 15.64
CA ASN A 144 10.14 3.13 15.41
C ASN A 144 9.23 1.92 15.17
N LYS A 145 7.90 2.04 15.33
CA LYS A 145 6.92 0.98 15.06
C LYS A 145 6.36 1.09 13.64
N ILE A 146 5.75 2.22 13.31
CA ILE A 146 5.36 2.63 11.95
C ILE A 146 6.57 3.38 11.37
N ILE A 147 7.43 2.66 10.66
CA ILE A 147 8.69 3.19 10.10
C ILE A 147 8.52 3.79 8.69
N GLY A 148 7.32 3.71 8.14
CA GLY A 148 6.98 4.15 6.80
C GLY A 148 5.52 4.52 6.67
N ALA A 149 5.26 5.57 5.89
CA ALA A 149 3.91 5.99 5.54
C ALA A 149 3.95 6.66 4.16
N ARG A 150 2.96 6.36 3.32
CA ARG A 150 2.67 7.07 2.08
C ARG A 150 1.16 7.14 1.88
N TYR A 151 0.72 8.14 1.13
CA TYR A 151 -0.64 8.22 0.60
C TYR A 151 -0.59 8.47 -0.91
N TYR A 152 -1.62 8.02 -1.62
CA TYR A 152 -1.74 8.13 -3.08
C TYR A 152 -3.12 8.68 -3.45
N SER A 153 -3.22 10.01 -3.54
CA SER A 153 -4.43 10.68 -4.04
C SER A 153 -4.46 10.75 -5.57
N PHE A 154 -5.65 10.63 -6.17
CA PHE A 154 -5.88 10.95 -7.59
C PHE A 154 -5.87 12.46 -7.90
N ARG A 155 -5.90 13.29 -6.86
CA ARG A 155 -5.74 14.75 -6.92
C ARG A 155 -4.67 15.16 -5.92
N ASP A 156 -3.50 15.53 -6.40
CA ASP A 156 -2.41 16.01 -5.56
C ASP A 156 -2.64 17.50 -5.23
N ASP A 157 -3.53 17.73 -4.26
CA ASP A 157 -3.83 19.07 -3.72
C ASP A 157 -2.91 19.46 -2.55
N GLY A 158 -1.90 18.63 -2.24
CA GLY A 158 -0.98 18.81 -1.12
C GLY A 158 -1.61 18.70 0.27
N ASN A 159 -2.91 18.37 0.37
CA ASN A 159 -3.65 18.33 1.63
C ASN A 159 -3.97 16.90 2.09
N GLY A 160 -3.60 15.89 1.30
CA GLY A 160 -3.73 14.48 1.67
C GLY A 160 -2.81 14.03 2.81
N SER A 161 -3.16 12.89 3.40
CA SER A 161 -2.43 12.30 4.53
C SER A 161 -2.63 10.79 4.57
N ALA A 162 -1.65 10.06 5.11
CA ALA A 162 -1.74 8.63 5.41
C ALA A 162 -2.49 8.33 6.72
N ILE A 163 -2.98 9.37 7.42
CA ILE A 163 -3.92 9.21 8.55
C ILE A 163 -5.15 8.45 8.06
N ASP A 164 -5.52 7.41 8.82
CA ASP A 164 -6.75 6.65 8.63
C ASP A 164 -7.94 7.37 9.27
N GLU A 165 -8.90 7.77 8.44
CA GLU A 165 -10.14 8.45 8.86
C GLU A 165 -11.35 7.50 8.83
N GLU A 166 -11.17 6.26 8.35
CA GLU A 166 -12.22 5.26 8.18
C GLU A 166 -12.10 4.14 9.23
N GLY A 167 -10.87 3.68 9.49
CA GLY A 167 -10.52 2.76 10.58
C GLY A 167 -10.09 1.36 10.12
N HIS A 168 -10.42 0.94 8.90
CA HIS A 168 -10.10 -0.39 8.39
C HIS A 168 -8.60 -0.63 8.30
N GLY A 169 -7.82 0.30 7.75
CA GLY A 169 -6.36 0.19 7.67
C GLY A 169 -5.69 0.07 9.04
N SER A 170 -6.18 0.79 10.03
CA SER A 170 -5.76 0.65 11.43
C SER A 170 -6.16 -0.70 12.04
N ASN A 171 -7.34 -1.23 11.69
CA ASN A 171 -7.79 -2.55 12.12
C ASN A 171 -6.97 -3.68 11.50
N THR A 172 -6.73 -3.63 10.18
CA THR A 172 -5.88 -4.57 9.43
C THR A 172 -4.44 -4.53 9.94
N ALA A 173 -3.86 -3.34 10.10
CA ALA A 173 -2.48 -3.19 10.56
C ALA A 173 -2.28 -3.67 12.01
N SER A 174 -3.23 -3.40 12.90
CA SER A 174 -3.18 -3.90 14.29
C SER A 174 -3.42 -5.41 14.37
N THR A 175 -4.32 -5.96 13.56
CA THR A 175 -4.51 -7.42 13.42
C THR A 175 -3.25 -8.12 12.88
N ALA A 176 -2.54 -7.54 11.92
CA ALA A 176 -1.33 -8.14 11.38
C ALA A 176 -0.12 -8.02 12.32
N ALA A 177 0.16 -6.80 12.80
CA ALA A 177 1.41 -6.45 13.46
C ALA A 177 1.24 -5.49 14.66
N GLY A 178 0.04 -5.33 15.21
CA GLY A 178 -0.18 -4.52 16.41
C GLY A 178 0.59 -5.04 17.63
N ASN A 179 1.05 -4.11 18.47
CA ASN A 179 1.63 -4.42 19.77
C ASN A 179 0.62 -5.10 20.69
N LYS A 180 1.14 -5.64 21.82
CA LYS A 180 0.30 -6.14 22.91
C LYS A 180 -0.30 -4.96 23.68
N VAL A 181 -1.62 -4.78 23.59
CA VAL A 181 -2.40 -3.80 24.36
C VAL A 181 -3.22 -4.56 25.40
N LYS A 182 -3.06 -4.22 26.68
CA LYS A 182 -3.80 -4.85 27.79
C LYS A 182 -5.18 -4.20 27.95
N ASP A 183 -6.13 -4.96 28.48
CA ASP A 183 -7.49 -4.50 28.82
C ASP A 183 -8.25 -3.85 27.65
N ALA A 184 -7.83 -4.15 26.41
CA ALA A 184 -8.47 -3.68 25.20
C ALA A 184 -9.89 -4.26 25.09
N SER A 185 -10.89 -3.40 24.91
CA SER A 185 -12.29 -3.79 24.74
C SER A 185 -13.06 -2.76 23.91
N PHE A 186 -14.19 -3.16 23.33
CA PHE A 186 -15.16 -2.23 22.76
C PHE A 186 -16.34 -2.12 23.72
N LEU A 187 -16.39 -1.04 24.51
CA LEU A 187 -17.42 -0.82 25.54
C LEU A 187 -17.56 -2.03 26.51
N GLY A 188 -16.43 -2.64 26.90
CA GLY A 188 -16.37 -3.86 27.72
C GLY A 188 -16.55 -5.18 26.96
N ILE A 189 -17.01 -5.15 25.70
CA ILE A 189 -17.12 -6.36 24.88
C ILE A 189 -15.73 -6.79 24.42
N GLY A 190 -15.41 -8.07 24.64
CA GLY A 190 -14.16 -8.68 24.18
C GLY A 190 -12.92 -8.24 24.97
N GLN A 191 -13.08 -7.83 26.23
CA GLN A 191 -11.96 -7.44 27.09
C GLN A 191 -10.87 -8.53 27.14
N GLY A 192 -9.63 -8.14 26.85
CA GLY A 192 -8.48 -9.03 26.88
C GLY A 192 -7.20 -8.33 26.40
N MET A 193 -6.22 -9.12 25.97
CA MET A 193 -5.02 -8.59 25.34
C MET A 193 -5.19 -8.54 23.81
N ALA A 194 -5.32 -7.35 23.24
CA ALA A 194 -5.23 -7.19 21.80
C ALA A 194 -3.78 -7.31 21.35
N ARG A 195 -3.52 -8.03 20.25
CA ARG A 195 -2.20 -8.11 19.60
C ARG A 195 -2.31 -8.52 18.13
N GLY A 196 -1.31 -8.15 17.34
CA GLY A 196 -1.13 -8.70 16.00
C GLY A 196 -0.52 -10.10 16.02
N GLY A 197 -0.49 -10.75 14.85
CA GLY A 197 0.21 -12.03 14.66
C GLY A 197 1.73 -11.91 14.86
N VAL A 198 2.33 -10.79 14.47
CA VAL A 198 3.76 -10.48 14.67
C VAL A 198 3.96 -9.14 15.42
N PRO A 199 3.73 -9.08 16.75
CA PRO A 199 3.76 -7.84 17.52
C PRO A 199 5.10 -7.10 17.50
N SER A 200 6.22 -7.81 17.32
CA SER A 200 7.55 -7.17 17.22
C SER A 200 7.87 -6.63 15.82
N ALA A 201 7.05 -6.89 14.79
CA ALA A 201 7.32 -6.40 13.44
C ALA A 201 7.12 -4.88 13.30
N ARG A 202 7.81 -4.30 12.32
CA ARG A 202 7.63 -2.91 11.87
C ARG A 202 6.48 -2.82 10.88
N ILE A 203 5.87 -1.65 10.76
CA ILE A 203 4.78 -1.37 9.82
C ILE A 203 5.24 -0.30 8.81
N SER A 204 4.85 -0.45 7.54
CA SER A 204 4.81 0.64 6.56
C SER A 204 3.42 0.72 5.94
N ALA A 205 2.73 1.84 6.15
CA ALA A 205 1.38 2.07 5.63
C ALA A 205 1.41 2.73 4.25
N TYR A 206 0.46 2.36 3.39
CA TYR A 206 0.27 2.88 2.05
C TYR A 206 -1.23 3.10 1.83
N ARG A 207 -1.69 4.36 1.90
CA ARG A 207 -3.07 4.79 1.61
C ARG A 207 -3.25 5.04 0.11
#